data_AF-A0A960TSN0-F1
#
_entry.id   AF-A0A960TSN0-F1
#
_cell.length_a   1.000
_cell.length_b   1.000
_cell.length_c   1.000
_cell.angle_alpha   90.00
_cell.angle_beta   90.00
_cell.angle_gamma   90.00
#
_symmetry.space_group_name_H-M   'P 1'
#
loop_
_entity.id
_entity.type
_entity.pdbx_description
1 polymer ?
#
loop_
_entity_poly.entity_id
_entity_poly.type
_entity_poly.pdbx_seq_one_letter_code
_entity_poly.pdbx_strand_id
1 'polypeptide(L)'
;MWHKISLPKSGYSEKVHEELQAASSVEISLVECGEVIELFGDFEVVPVSYAPHAEPIRSEIDWTAQWTDHSPGYHDGVSSVTLPTGKTISLKPGGGFGDFSHPTTKLMLELMAPYVSGKTCVDVGCGSGILTVAALAMGAKEVWAIDIDPLALAHTRENLLLTDGKSRVFGPGEALPKETPDVILCN
;
A
#
# COMPACT_ATOMS: atom_id res chain seq x y z
N MET A 1 42.38 -15.88 2.78
CA MET A 1 42.05 -16.18 4.20
C MET A 1 40.64 -16.74 4.16
N TRP A 2 40.33 -17.87 4.82
CA TRP A 2 38.97 -18.43 4.72
C TRP A 2 37.98 -17.51 5.42
N HIS A 3 37.06 -16.93 4.65
CA HIS A 3 36.02 -16.03 5.15
C HIS A 3 34.72 -16.79 5.36
N LYS A 4 33.96 -16.38 6.38
CA LYS A 4 32.64 -16.93 6.72
C LYS A 4 31.61 -15.79 6.72
N ILE A 5 30.51 -15.99 6.02
CA ILE A 5 29.32 -15.12 6.07
C ILE A 5 28.14 -15.93 6.60
N SER A 6 27.39 -15.36 7.53
CA SER A 6 26.13 -15.93 8.04
C SER A 6 24.94 -15.11 7.53
N LEU A 7 23.97 -15.78 6.90
CA LEU A 7 22.76 -15.18 6.33
C LEU A 7 21.50 -15.88 6.88
N PRO A 8 20.39 -15.16 7.11
CA PRO A 8 19.12 -15.79 7.47
C PRO A 8 18.59 -16.64 6.30
N LYS A 9 18.11 -17.84 6.59
CA LYS A 9 17.62 -18.81 5.60
C LYS A 9 16.43 -18.29 4.79
N SER A 10 15.62 -17.39 5.36
CA SER A 10 14.50 -16.73 4.69
C SER A 10 14.92 -15.83 3.51
N GLY A 11 16.16 -15.35 3.49
CA GLY A 11 16.72 -14.50 2.44
C GLY A 11 17.54 -15.25 1.39
N TYR A 12 17.59 -16.58 1.45
CA TYR A 12 18.48 -17.39 0.62
C TYR A 12 17.70 -18.43 -0.20
N SER A 13 18.16 -18.72 -1.42
CA SER A 13 17.59 -19.74 -2.31
C SER A 13 18.69 -20.40 -3.15
N GLU A 14 18.39 -21.55 -3.76
CA GLU A 14 19.30 -22.19 -4.74
C GLU A 14 19.69 -21.23 -5.87
N LYS A 15 18.75 -20.40 -6.34
CA LYS A 15 19.03 -19.38 -7.35
C LYS A 15 20.07 -18.35 -6.88
N VAL A 16 19.95 -17.90 -5.64
CA VAL A 16 20.93 -16.99 -5.01
C VAL A 16 22.29 -17.68 -4.89
N HIS A 17 22.31 -18.97 -4.57
CA HIS A 17 23.55 -19.76 -4.53
C HIS A 17 24.24 -19.84 -5.90
N GLU A 18 23.49 -20.19 -6.95
CA GLU A 18 24.00 -20.28 -8.32
C GLU A 18 24.53 -18.93 -8.82
N GLU A 19 23.81 -17.85 -8.57
CA GLU A 19 24.23 -16.49 -8.93
C GLU A 19 25.53 -16.09 -8.19
N LEU A 20 25.64 -16.40 -6.90
CA LEU A 20 26.86 -16.17 -6.11
C LEU A 20 28.04 -16.97 -6.66
N GLN A 21 27.84 -18.26 -6.95
CA GLN A 21 28.89 -19.12 -7.47
C GLN A 21 29.33 -18.71 -8.89
N ALA A 22 28.40 -18.26 -9.75
CA ALA A 22 28.70 -17.76 -11.08
C ALA A 22 29.41 -16.40 -11.09
N ALA A 23 29.11 -15.54 -10.11
CA ALA A 23 29.77 -14.25 -9.93
C ALA A 23 31.15 -14.35 -9.25
N SER A 24 31.46 -15.49 -8.64
CA SER A 24 32.68 -15.74 -7.89
C SER A 24 33.74 -16.47 -8.73
N SER A 25 35.00 -16.04 -8.61
CA SER A 25 36.16 -16.77 -9.14
C SER A 25 36.66 -17.86 -8.18
N VAL A 26 36.04 -18.00 -7.01
CA VAL A 26 36.36 -19.00 -5.98
C VAL A 26 35.17 -19.90 -5.68
N GLU A 27 35.46 -21.11 -5.23
CA GLU A 27 34.45 -22.06 -4.77
C GLU A 27 33.81 -21.56 -3.46
N ILE A 28 32.48 -21.50 -3.44
CA ILE A 28 31.68 -21.11 -2.29
C ILE A 28 31.00 -22.36 -1.76
N SER A 29 31.45 -22.83 -0.58
CA SER A 29 30.80 -23.93 0.12
C SER A 29 29.65 -23.41 0.98
N LEU A 30 28.52 -24.10 0.93
CA LEU A 30 27.33 -23.80 1.73
C LEU A 30 27.14 -24.82 2.85
N VAL A 31 26.86 -24.34 4.06
CA VAL A 31 26.46 -25.17 5.19
C VAL A 31 25.16 -24.62 5.78
N GLU A 32 24.13 -25.46 5.88
CA GLU A 32 22.89 -25.10 6.57
C GLU A 32 23.00 -25.36 8.07
N CYS A 33 22.73 -24.33 8.87
CA CYS A 33 22.78 -24.34 10.33
C CYS A 33 21.45 -23.82 10.91
N GLY A 34 20.42 -24.66 10.95
CA GLY A 34 19.10 -24.28 11.47
C GLY A 34 18.43 -23.20 10.61
N GLU A 35 18.19 -22.02 11.19
CA GLU A 35 17.61 -20.86 10.50
C GLU A 35 18.64 -19.99 9.76
N VAL A 36 19.91 -20.39 9.77
CA VAL A 36 21.02 -19.62 9.21
C VAL A 36 21.75 -20.46 8.16
N ILE A 37 22.24 -19.81 7.13
CA ILE A 37 23.12 -20.37 6.11
C ILE A 37 24.51 -19.76 6.27
N GLU A 38 25.51 -20.63 6.26
CA GLU A 38 26.92 -20.24 6.33
C GLU A 38 27.60 -20.45 4.98
N LEU A 39 28.19 -19.39 4.45
CA LEU A 39 28.97 -19.41 3.22
C LEU A 39 30.45 -19.34 3.54
N PHE A 40 31.23 -20.24 2.96
CA PHE A 40 32.68 -20.34 3.13
C PHE A 40 33.39 -20.22 1.80
N GLY A 41 34.49 -19.46 1.77
CA GLY A 41 35.35 -19.35 0.60
C GLY A 41 36.50 -18.37 0.81
N ASP A 42 37.40 -18.32 -0.17
CA ASP A 42 38.49 -17.34 -0.22
C ASP A 42 38.05 -16.09 -1.00
N PHE A 43 36.94 -15.48 -0.58
CA PHE A 43 36.38 -14.30 -1.21
C PHE A 43 36.61 -13.05 -0.35
N GLU A 44 36.74 -11.89 -0.99
CA GLU A 44 36.70 -10.61 -0.30
C GLU A 44 35.26 -10.14 -0.18
N VAL A 45 34.80 -9.85 1.04
CA VAL A 45 33.49 -9.25 1.27
C VAL A 45 33.60 -7.75 1.04
N VAL A 46 33.19 -7.29 -0.13
CA VAL A 46 33.05 -5.86 -0.42
C VAL A 46 31.62 -5.45 -0.04
N PRO A 47 31.41 -4.66 1.04
CA PRO A 47 30.09 -4.15 1.36
C PRO A 47 29.66 -3.18 0.25
N VAL A 48 28.68 -3.60 -0.55
CA VAL A 48 28.02 -2.71 -1.51
C VAL A 48 26.90 -1.99 -0.77
N SER A 49 27.15 -0.76 -0.34
CA SER A 49 26.08 0.13 0.13
C SER A 49 25.21 0.51 -1.07
N TYR A 50 24.12 -0.22 -1.29
CA TYR A 50 23.28 -0.06 -2.49
C TYR A 50 22.57 1.30 -2.58
N ALA A 51 22.57 2.11 -1.51
CA ALA A 51 22.31 3.54 -1.63
C ALA A 51 22.91 4.28 -0.43
N PRO A 52 23.74 5.33 -0.65
CA PRO A 52 24.26 6.18 0.43
C PRO A 52 23.17 6.93 1.22
N HIS A 53 21.90 6.79 0.81
CA HIS A 53 20.73 7.39 1.43
C HIS A 53 19.60 6.37 1.71
N ALA A 54 19.84 5.06 1.57
CA ALA A 54 18.85 4.09 2.02
C ALA A 54 18.87 4.04 3.55
N GLU A 55 17.80 4.54 4.17
CA GLU A 55 17.53 4.16 5.55
C GLU A 55 17.09 2.68 5.58
N PRO A 56 17.41 1.95 6.66
CA PRO A 56 16.83 0.62 6.90
C PRO A 56 15.31 0.71 6.76
N ILE A 57 14.70 -0.24 6.03
CA ILE A 57 13.25 -0.41 6.05
C ILE A 57 12.88 -0.68 7.51
N ARG A 58 12.25 0.31 8.15
CA ARG A 58 11.76 0.17 9.53
C ARG A 58 10.71 -0.94 9.52
N SER A 59 10.75 -1.82 10.52
CA SER A 59 9.79 -2.94 10.64
C SER A 59 8.35 -2.46 10.82
N GLU A 60 8.19 -1.22 11.29
CA GLU A 60 6.89 -0.56 11.46
C GLU A 60 6.95 0.83 10.83
N ILE A 61 5.98 1.11 9.97
CA ILE A 61 5.79 2.41 9.33
C ILE A 61 4.90 3.26 10.23
N ASP A 62 5.39 4.42 10.65
CA ASP A 62 4.59 5.43 11.34
C ASP A 62 3.75 6.20 10.31
N TRP A 63 2.55 5.68 10.04
CA TRP A 63 1.61 6.31 9.11
C TRP A 63 1.15 7.69 9.57
N THR A 64 1.08 7.92 10.89
CA THR A 64 0.73 9.22 11.45
C THR A 64 1.80 10.26 11.09
N ALA A 65 3.08 9.92 11.24
CA ALA A 65 4.17 10.80 10.82
C ALA A 65 4.13 11.05 9.30
N GLN A 66 3.97 10.01 8.49
CA GLN A 66 3.91 10.19 7.03
C GLN A 66 2.76 11.10 6.58
N TRP A 67 1.57 10.92 7.14
CA TRP A 67 0.43 11.77 6.81
C TRP A 67 0.60 13.19 7.34
N THR A 68 1.27 13.37 8.49
CA THR A 68 1.63 14.70 8.99
C THR A 68 2.51 15.46 8.00
N ASP A 69 3.44 14.77 7.33
CA ASP A 69 4.37 15.39 6.39
C ASP A 69 3.77 15.61 4.99
N HIS A 70 2.82 14.78 4.56
CA HIS A 70 2.38 14.72 3.16
C HIS A 70 0.92 15.10 2.91
N SER A 71 0.03 14.84 3.87
CA SER A 71 -1.41 15.03 3.66
C SER A 71 -1.80 16.49 3.87
N PRO A 72 -2.23 17.24 2.83
CA PRO A 72 -2.40 18.70 2.92
C PRO A 72 -3.46 19.18 3.92
N GLY A 73 -4.39 18.30 4.30
CA GLY A 73 -5.51 18.60 5.20
C GLY A 73 -5.37 17.98 6.58
N TYR A 74 -4.19 17.45 6.95
CA TYR A 74 -4.00 16.72 8.18
C TYR A 74 -3.86 17.62 9.42
N HIS A 75 -4.80 17.48 10.35
CA HIS A 75 -4.81 18.14 11.64
C HIS A 75 -5.42 17.21 12.71
N ASP A 76 -4.80 17.14 13.89
CA ASP A 76 -5.31 16.42 15.07
C ASP A 76 -5.77 14.98 14.82
N GLY A 77 -4.99 14.20 14.04
CA GLY A 77 -5.26 12.78 13.80
C GLY A 77 -6.17 12.49 12.60
N VAL A 78 -6.60 13.52 11.86
CA VAL A 78 -7.52 13.38 10.73
C VAL A 78 -7.10 14.30 9.58
N SER A 79 -7.12 13.79 8.35
CA SER A 79 -7.05 14.60 7.14
C SER A 79 -8.44 15.01 6.67
N SER A 80 -8.66 16.31 6.52
CA SER A 80 -9.92 16.87 6.02
C SER A 80 -9.78 17.29 4.55
N VAL A 81 -10.69 16.81 3.70
CA VAL A 81 -10.70 17.12 2.28
C VAL A 81 -12.02 17.78 1.91
N THR A 82 -11.96 19.01 1.38
CA THR A 82 -13.13 19.71 0.84
C THR A 82 -13.39 19.24 -0.59
N LEU A 83 -14.56 18.66 -0.80
CA LEU A 83 -15.02 18.16 -2.08
C LEU A 83 -15.52 19.31 -2.98
N PRO A 84 -15.57 19.12 -4.31
CA PRO A 84 -16.17 20.09 -5.24
C PRO A 84 -17.63 20.47 -4.92
N THR A 85 -18.34 19.60 -4.20
CA THR A 85 -19.72 19.86 -3.74
C THR A 85 -19.79 20.82 -2.54
N GLY A 86 -18.64 21.24 -2.00
CA GLY A 86 -18.53 22.06 -0.79
C GLY A 86 -18.61 21.25 0.52
N LYS A 87 -18.88 19.95 0.46
CA LYS A 87 -18.84 19.06 1.63
C LYS A 87 -17.40 18.74 2.01
N THR A 88 -17.15 18.54 3.30
CA THR A 88 -15.85 18.08 3.80
C THR A 88 -15.95 16.61 4.19
N ILE A 89 -14.96 15.82 3.80
CA ILE A 89 -14.78 14.43 4.24
C ILE A 89 -13.54 14.32 5.13
N SER A 90 -13.50 13.28 5.94
CA SER A 90 -12.43 13.03 6.90
C SER A 90 -11.83 11.64 6.70
N LEU A 91 -10.50 11.55 6.78
CA LEU A 91 -9.73 10.32 6.65
C LEU A 91 -8.72 10.23 7.80
N LYS A 92 -8.59 9.06 8.41
CA LYS A 92 -7.50 8.75 9.34
C LYS A 92 -6.24 8.36 8.56
N PRO A 93 -5.04 8.63 9.10
CA PRO A 93 -3.81 8.05 8.59
C PRO A 93 -3.84 6.52 8.59
N GLY A 94 -3.16 5.92 7.63
CA GLY A 94 -3.05 4.48 7.53
C GLY A 94 -2.23 4.06 6.30
N GLY A 95 -2.03 2.76 6.18
CA GLY A 95 -1.29 2.17 5.07
C GLY A 95 -2.13 2.07 3.80
N GLY A 96 -1.49 2.37 2.67
CA GLY A 96 -2.13 2.41 1.36
C GLY A 96 -2.09 3.81 0.74
N PHE A 97 -2.27 3.88 -0.57
CA PHE A 97 -2.29 5.14 -1.32
C PHE A 97 -3.59 5.93 -1.05
N GLY A 98 -3.55 7.26 -1.16
CA GLY A 98 -4.75 8.10 -1.09
C GLY A 98 -4.83 9.03 0.11
N ASP A 99 -3.72 9.65 0.50
CA ASP A 99 -3.62 10.69 1.54
C ASP A 99 -4.02 12.10 1.05
N PHE A 100 -4.56 12.21 -0.16
CA PHE A 100 -4.89 13.46 -0.88
C PHE A 100 -3.70 14.34 -1.31
N SER A 101 -2.46 13.90 -1.11
CA SER A 101 -1.28 14.65 -1.58
C SER A 101 -1.16 14.64 -3.11
N HIS A 102 -1.48 13.50 -3.72
CA HIS A 102 -1.26 13.24 -5.15
C HIS A 102 -2.25 13.96 -6.09
N PRO A 103 -1.77 14.52 -7.22
CA PRO A 103 -2.63 15.23 -8.18
C PRO A 103 -3.72 14.37 -8.82
N THR A 104 -3.49 13.07 -9.03
CA THR A 104 -4.47 12.19 -9.68
C THR A 104 -5.73 12.03 -8.82
N THR A 105 -5.58 11.90 -7.51
CA THR A 105 -6.69 11.86 -6.56
C THR A 105 -7.51 13.15 -6.59
N LYS A 106 -6.85 14.31 -6.63
CA LYS A 106 -7.54 15.62 -6.76
C LYS A 106 -8.36 15.70 -8.04
N LEU A 107 -7.76 15.32 -9.16
CA LEU A 107 -8.43 15.27 -10.47
C LEU A 107 -9.63 14.31 -10.45
N MET A 108 -9.49 13.12 -9.87
CA MET A 108 -10.58 12.15 -9.78
C MET A 108 -11.76 12.67 -8.95
N LEU A 109 -11.50 13.35 -7.83
CA LEU A 109 -12.54 13.96 -7.00
C LEU A 109 -13.32 15.06 -7.74
N GLU A 110 -12.65 15.84 -8.58
CA GLU A 110 -13.32 16.83 -9.46
C GLU A 110 -14.15 16.15 -10.54
N LEU A 111 -13.59 15.15 -11.23
CA LEU A 111 -14.23 14.49 -12.37
C LEU A 111 -15.44 13.66 -11.96
N MET A 112 -15.42 13.00 -10.80
CA MET A 112 -16.49 12.10 -10.38
C MET A 112 -17.75 12.82 -9.88
N ALA A 113 -17.63 14.07 -9.43
CA ALA A 113 -18.70 14.80 -8.74
C ALA A 113 -20.07 14.80 -9.45
N PRO A 114 -20.19 15.02 -10.78
CA PRO A 114 -21.48 15.01 -11.45
C PRO A 114 -22.04 13.60 -11.73
N TYR A 115 -21.25 12.53 -11.56
CA TYR A 115 -21.63 11.19 -12.03
C TYR A 115 -22.11 10.25 -10.92
N VAL A 116 -21.81 10.52 -9.66
CA VAL A 116 -21.99 9.54 -8.57
C VAL A 116 -23.31 9.63 -7.83
N SER A 117 -24.02 10.76 -7.89
CA SER A 117 -25.23 10.97 -7.10
C SER A 117 -26.35 9.98 -7.47
N GLY A 118 -26.89 9.28 -6.47
CA GLY A 118 -27.93 8.25 -6.65
C GLY A 118 -27.45 6.96 -7.33
N LYS A 119 -26.15 6.83 -7.62
CA LYS A 119 -25.57 5.71 -8.35
C LYS A 119 -24.97 4.63 -7.46
N THR A 120 -24.93 3.40 -7.98
CA THR A 120 -24.13 2.32 -7.41
C THR A 120 -22.74 2.40 -8.04
N CYS A 121 -21.72 2.70 -7.24
CA CYS A 121 -20.35 2.85 -7.72
C CYS A 121 -19.50 1.66 -7.31
N VAL A 122 -18.46 1.36 -8.09
CA VAL A 122 -17.36 0.50 -7.67
C VAL A 122 -16.06 1.29 -7.70
N ASP A 123 -15.24 1.18 -6.66
CA ASP A 123 -13.94 1.82 -6.49
C ASP A 123 -12.86 0.75 -6.55
N VAL A 124 -12.10 0.73 -7.64
CA VAL A 124 -11.09 -0.31 -7.96
C VAL A 124 -9.71 0.21 -7.61
N GLY A 125 -9.04 -0.46 -6.67
CA GLY A 125 -7.80 0.04 -6.06
C GLY A 125 -8.10 1.09 -5.01
N CYS A 126 -8.98 0.76 -4.05
CA CYS A 126 -9.56 1.75 -3.15
C CYS A 126 -8.55 2.41 -2.20
N GLY A 127 -7.41 1.78 -1.89
CA GLY A 127 -6.37 2.41 -1.05
C GLY A 127 -6.90 2.84 0.32
N SER A 128 -6.78 4.13 0.63
CA SER A 128 -7.37 4.76 1.84
C SER A 128 -8.90 4.81 1.83
N GLY A 129 -9.54 4.56 0.69
CA GLY A 129 -10.97 4.70 0.48
C GLY A 129 -11.42 6.13 0.18
N ILE A 130 -10.50 7.05 -0.15
CA ILE A 130 -10.84 8.46 -0.39
C ILE A 130 -11.91 8.66 -1.47
N LEU A 131 -11.86 7.92 -2.58
CA LEU A 131 -12.87 8.02 -3.64
C LEU A 131 -14.20 7.39 -3.18
N THR A 132 -14.13 6.27 -2.46
CA THR A 132 -15.29 5.62 -1.84
C THR A 132 -16.03 6.58 -0.89
N VAL A 133 -15.32 7.18 0.07
CA VAL A 133 -15.87 8.14 1.04
C VAL A 133 -16.41 9.38 0.33
N ALA A 134 -15.69 9.90 -0.66
CA ALA A 134 -16.14 11.05 -1.43
C ALA A 134 -17.42 10.75 -2.22
N ALA A 135 -17.53 9.59 -2.87
CA ALA A 135 -18.73 9.19 -3.58
C ALA A 135 -19.96 9.13 -2.66
N LEU A 136 -19.82 8.54 -1.46
CA LEU A 136 -20.89 8.50 -0.47
C LEU A 136 -21.29 9.91 -0.03
N ALA A 137 -20.31 10.78 0.28
CA ALA A 137 -20.58 12.16 0.64
C ALA A 137 -21.26 12.96 -0.49
N MET A 138 -20.95 12.66 -1.75
CA MET A 138 -21.59 13.24 -2.94
C MET A 138 -22.97 12.63 -3.24
N GLY A 139 -23.44 11.67 -2.45
CA GLY A 139 -24.79 11.11 -2.51
C GLY A 139 -24.91 9.84 -3.34
N ALA A 140 -23.82 9.09 -3.54
CA ALA A 140 -23.91 7.74 -4.09
C ALA A 140 -24.88 6.87 -3.28
N LYS A 141 -25.65 6.05 -3.99
CA LYS A 141 -26.60 5.12 -3.38
C LYS A 141 -25.87 4.02 -2.60
N GLU A 142 -24.79 3.51 -3.18
CA GLU A 142 -23.95 2.47 -2.61
C GLU A 142 -22.58 2.47 -3.29
N VAL A 143 -21.52 2.13 -2.56
CA VAL A 143 -20.17 2.00 -3.11
C VAL A 143 -19.55 0.65 -2.77
N TRP A 144 -18.97 -0.03 -3.76
CA TRP A 144 -18.21 -1.26 -3.58
C TRP A 144 -16.72 -0.95 -3.70
N ALA A 145 -15.99 -1.02 -2.61
CA ALA A 145 -14.55 -0.77 -2.59
C ALA A 145 -13.80 -2.09 -2.78
N ILE A 146 -12.79 -2.11 -3.65
CA ILE A 146 -12.01 -3.31 -3.98
C ILE A 146 -10.54 -2.95 -3.93
N ASP A 147 -9.75 -3.80 -3.29
CA ASP A 147 -8.29 -3.72 -3.33
C ASP A 147 -7.69 -5.12 -3.23
N ILE A 148 -6.47 -5.27 -3.75
CA ILE A 148 -5.69 -6.50 -3.61
C ILE A 148 -4.86 -6.50 -2.32
N ASP A 149 -4.57 -5.32 -1.77
CA ASP A 149 -3.78 -5.16 -0.56
C ASP A 149 -4.66 -5.23 0.70
N PRO A 150 -4.48 -6.21 1.59
CA PRO A 150 -5.22 -6.29 2.84
C PRO A 150 -5.05 -5.07 3.76
N LEU A 151 -3.92 -4.36 3.69
CA LEU A 151 -3.72 -3.13 4.48
C LEU A 151 -4.62 -2.00 3.98
N ALA A 152 -4.71 -1.81 2.67
CA ALA A 152 -5.64 -0.86 2.05
C ALA A 152 -7.10 -1.18 2.40
N LEU A 153 -7.49 -2.45 2.35
CA LEU A 153 -8.85 -2.86 2.72
C LEU A 153 -9.16 -2.56 4.19
N ALA A 154 -8.21 -2.79 5.11
CA ALA A 154 -8.36 -2.43 6.51
C ALA A 154 -8.50 -0.91 6.68
N HIS A 155 -7.63 -0.14 6.02
CA HIS A 155 -7.63 1.32 6.08
C HIS A 155 -8.93 1.93 5.52
N THR A 156 -9.39 1.45 4.37
CA THR A 156 -10.69 1.83 3.79
C THR A 156 -11.83 1.58 4.78
N ARG A 157 -11.84 0.42 5.46
CA ARG A 157 -12.88 0.11 6.46
C ARG A 157 -12.84 1.07 7.65
N GLU A 158 -11.65 1.45 8.12
CA GLU A 158 -11.51 2.43 9.21
C GLU A 158 -12.04 3.82 8.81
N ASN A 159 -11.75 4.25 7.58
CA ASN A 159 -12.23 5.54 7.07
C ASN A 159 -13.74 5.56 6.81
N LEU A 160 -14.31 4.41 6.42
CA LEU A 160 -15.76 4.27 6.30
C LEU A 160 -16.49 4.43 7.64
N LEU A 161 -15.83 4.21 8.79
CA LEU A 161 -16.44 4.48 10.11
C LEU A 161 -16.68 5.98 10.35
N LEU A 162 -16.02 6.85 9.59
CA LEU A 162 -16.19 8.30 9.68
C LEU A 162 -17.25 8.85 8.72
N THR A 163 -17.88 7.98 7.91
CA THR A 163 -18.74 8.39 6.81
C THR A 163 -20.06 7.63 6.85
N ASP A 164 -21.16 8.36 6.77
CA ASP A 164 -22.47 7.74 6.60
C ASP A 164 -22.68 7.30 5.14
N GLY A 165 -23.26 6.12 4.96
CA GLY A 165 -23.62 5.63 3.65
C GLY A 165 -23.60 4.11 3.57
N LYS A 166 -24.04 3.58 2.43
CA LYS A 166 -24.02 2.14 2.18
C LYS A 166 -22.74 1.79 1.43
N SER A 167 -21.88 0.98 2.02
CA SER A 167 -20.67 0.48 1.35
C SER A 167 -20.37 -0.97 1.68
N ARG A 168 -19.60 -1.61 0.80
CA ARG A 168 -19.07 -2.97 0.98
C ARG A 168 -17.63 -2.99 0.48
N VAL A 169 -16.76 -3.67 1.22
CA VAL A 169 -15.31 -3.73 0.94
C VAL A 169 -14.93 -5.17 0.63
N PHE A 170 -14.35 -5.40 -0.55
CA PHE A 170 -14.05 -6.71 -1.10
C PHE A 170 -12.55 -6.92 -1.31
N GLY A 171 -12.03 -8.04 -0.80
CA GLY A 171 -10.65 -8.46 -1.02
C GLY A 171 -10.48 -9.55 -2.08
N PRO A 172 -9.24 -10.04 -2.28
CA PRO A 172 -8.94 -11.12 -3.21
C PRO A 172 -9.80 -12.36 -2.96
N GLY A 173 -10.47 -12.85 -4.01
CA GLY A 173 -11.28 -14.07 -3.96
C GLY A 173 -12.70 -13.89 -3.40
N GLU A 174 -13.06 -12.69 -2.91
CA GLU A 174 -14.43 -12.41 -2.50
C GLU A 174 -15.32 -12.14 -3.72
N ALA A 175 -16.52 -12.72 -3.72
CA ALA A 175 -17.46 -12.56 -4.83
C ALA A 175 -18.11 -11.17 -4.79
N LEU A 176 -17.92 -10.42 -5.87
CA LEU A 176 -18.63 -9.17 -6.08
C LEU A 176 -20.12 -9.42 -6.33
N PRO A 177 -20.99 -8.41 -6.08
CA PRO A 177 -22.38 -8.47 -6.47
C PRO A 177 -22.53 -8.74 -7.97
N LYS A 178 -23.57 -9.48 -8.36
CA LYS A 178 -23.82 -9.84 -9.77
C LYS A 178 -24.39 -8.67 -10.58
N GLU A 179 -24.94 -7.68 -9.89
CA GLU A 179 -25.48 -6.47 -10.46
C GLU A 179 -24.35 -5.63 -11.08
N THR A 180 -24.59 -5.08 -12.27
CA THR A 180 -23.65 -4.16 -12.90
C THR A 180 -23.66 -2.82 -12.15
N PRO A 181 -22.51 -2.28 -11.72
CA PRO A 181 -22.45 -0.94 -11.15
C PRO A 181 -22.78 0.12 -12.22
N ASP A 182 -23.33 1.25 -11.79
CA ASP A 182 -23.60 2.39 -12.66
C ASP A 182 -22.30 3.12 -13.07
N VAL A 183 -21.32 3.17 -12.16
CA VAL A 183 -20.06 3.92 -12.32
C VAL A 183 -18.88 3.11 -11.79
N ILE A 184 -17.78 3.12 -12.53
CA ILE A 184 -16.49 2.57 -12.09
C ILE A 184 -15.54 3.74 -11.82
N LEU A 185 -14.99 3.79 -10.61
CA LEU A 185 -13.94 4.70 -10.17
C LEU A 185 -12.64 3.90 -10.13
N CYS A 186 -11.59 4.38 -10.77
CA CYS A 186 -10.29 3.74 -10.81
C CYS A 186 -9.23 4.83 -10.98
N ASN A 187 -8.33 4.94 -10.01
CA ASN A 187 -7.23 5.89 -10.00
C ASN A 187 -5.90 5.17 -10.15
#